data_AF-A0A965S2S3-F1
#
_entry.id   AF-A0A965S2S3-F1
#
_cell.length_a   1.000
_cell.length_b   1.000
_cell.length_c   1.000
_cell.angle_alpha   90.00
_cell.angle_beta   90.00
_cell.angle_gamma   90.00
#
_symmetry.space_group_name_H-M   'P 1'
#
loop_
_entity.id
_entity.type
_entity.pdbx_description
1 polymer ?
#
loop_
_entity_poly.entity_id
_entity_poly.type
_entity_poly.pdbx_seq_one_letter_code
_entity_poly.pdbx_strand_id
1 'polypeptide(L)'
;MNESLVKKDQKINNYRTLFIRCDCNSEVLVIDYDGEFKIIELSIFSSLISSKMSIWQKIRYIYQIIKHGKPYTDQIILHQAQIDELKAFLNTI
;
A
#
# COMPACT_ATOMS: atom_id res chain seq x y z
N MET A 1 -50.66 -11.38 1.33
CA MET A 1 -49.86 -10.74 2.38
C MET A 1 -48.40 -10.88 1.97
N ASN A 2 -47.81 -9.75 1.60
CA ASN A 2 -46.46 -9.66 1.05
C ASN A 2 -45.45 -9.71 2.19
N GLU A 3 -44.66 -10.79 2.25
CA GLU A 3 -43.40 -10.77 2.99
C GLU A 3 -42.37 -10.01 2.16
N SER A 4 -42.18 -8.77 2.59
CA SER A 4 -41.22 -7.81 2.11
C SER A 4 -39.82 -8.40 2.02
N LEU A 5 -39.28 -8.31 0.81
CA LEU A 5 -37.89 -8.55 0.42
C LEU A 5 -36.90 -8.05 1.49
N VAL A 6 -36.20 -9.00 2.11
CA VAL A 6 -34.96 -8.75 2.87
C VAL A 6 -33.96 -8.11 1.90
N LYS A 7 -33.88 -6.78 1.92
CA LYS A 7 -32.78 -6.04 1.27
C LYS A 7 -31.50 -6.38 2.04
N LYS A 8 -30.74 -7.36 1.54
CA LYS A 8 -29.32 -7.45 1.85
C LYS A 8 -28.69 -6.19 1.26
N ASP A 9 -28.35 -5.23 2.12
CA ASP A 9 -27.45 -4.14 1.76
C ASP A 9 -26.15 -4.78 1.26
N GLN A 10 -25.99 -4.86 -0.06
CA GLN A 10 -24.72 -5.19 -0.69
C GLN A 10 -23.80 -4.01 -0.38
N LYS A 11 -23.05 -4.10 0.72
CA LYS A 11 -21.97 -3.19 1.08
C LYS A 11 -20.96 -3.27 -0.08
N ILE A 12 -20.95 -2.25 -0.94
CA ILE A 12 -19.99 -2.15 -2.04
C ILE A 12 -18.63 -1.89 -1.40
N ASN A 13 -17.88 -2.97 -1.15
CA ASN A 13 -16.51 -2.89 -0.66
C ASN A 13 -15.64 -2.34 -1.79
N ASN A 14 -15.45 -1.02 -1.79
CA ASN A 14 -14.66 -0.31 -2.79
C ASN A 14 -13.18 -0.33 -2.40
N TYR A 15 -12.55 -1.50 -2.59
CA TYR A 15 -11.11 -1.66 -2.42
C TYR A 15 -10.39 -1.17 -3.67
N ARG A 16 -9.35 -0.35 -3.51
CA ARG A 16 -8.59 0.20 -4.64
C ARG A 16 -7.10 0.18 -4.35
N THR A 17 -6.31 -0.25 -5.33
CA THR A 17 -4.85 -0.31 -5.23
C THR A 17 -4.21 0.52 -6.33
N LEU A 18 -3.21 1.33 -5.99
CA LEU A 18 -2.39 2.08 -6.93
C LEU A 18 -0.91 1.72 -6.73
N PHE A 19 -0.22 1.50 -7.85
CA PHE A 19 1.23 1.25 -7.87
C PHE A 19 1.93 2.43 -8.55
N ILE A 20 2.89 3.02 -7.85
CA ILE A 20 3.72 4.11 -8.36
C ILE A 20 5.17 3.64 -8.30
N ARG A 21 5.79 3.43 -9.46
CA ARG A 21 7.21 3.09 -9.53
C ARG A 21 8.03 4.36 -9.29
N CYS A 22 9.06 4.26 -8.46
CA CYS A 22 9.99 5.36 -8.26
C CYS A 22 10.85 5.57 -9.52
N ASP A 23 11.18 6.82 -9.85
CA ASP A 23 11.97 7.16 -11.04
C ASP A 23 13.38 6.56 -11.02
N CYS A 24 13.96 6.33 -9.84
CA CYS A 24 15.25 5.64 -9.69
C CYS A 24 15.16 4.12 -9.91
N ASN A 25 13.96 3.57 -10.18
CA ASN A 25 13.66 2.17 -10.43
C ASN A 25 13.98 1.19 -9.28
N SER A 26 14.38 1.67 -8.11
CA SER A 26 14.74 0.85 -6.95
C SER A 26 13.60 0.60 -5.97
N GLU A 27 12.48 1.31 -6.09
CA GLU A 27 11.32 1.18 -5.21
C GLU A 27 10.00 1.29 -5.98
N VAL A 28 8.95 0.74 -5.39
CA VAL A 28 7.55 0.90 -5.79
C VAL A 28 6.77 1.32 -4.55
N LEU A 29 6.07 2.44 -4.64
CA LEU A 29 5.06 2.84 -3.67
C LEU A 29 3.75 2.14 -4.03
N VAL A 30 3.18 1.43 -3.07
CA VAL A 30 1.85 0.83 -3.17
C VAL A 30 0.91 1.58 -2.24
N ILE A 31 -0.25 1.93 -2.77
CA ILE A 31 -1.30 2.65 -2.05
C ILE A 31 -2.55 1.79 -2.10
N ASP A 32 -2.96 1.24 -0.95
CA ASP A 32 -4.17 0.44 -0.80
C ASP A 32 -5.23 1.22 -0.03
N TYR A 33 -6.38 1.45 -0.66
CA TYR A 33 -7.54 2.07 -0.03
C TYR A 33 -8.55 1.00 0.35
N ASP A 34 -8.84 0.92 1.64
CA ASP A 34 -9.90 0.09 2.18
C ASP A 34 -11.17 0.93 2.39
N GLY A 35 -12.18 0.71 1.53
CA GLY A 35 -13.45 1.43 1.61
C GLY A 35 -14.34 1.04 2.80
N GLU A 36 -14.08 -0.10 3.46
CA GLU A 36 -14.81 -0.54 4.64
C GLU A 36 -14.31 0.16 5.90
N PHE A 37 -12.99 0.27 6.06
CA PHE A 37 -12.38 0.94 7.22
C PHE A 37 -12.04 2.41 6.95
N LYS A 38 -12.17 2.88 5.72
CA LYS A 38 -11.79 4.24 5.28
C LYS A 38 -10.34 4.59 5.65
N ILE A 39 -9.46 3.62 5.44
CA ILE A 39 -8.01 3.77 5.67
C ILE A 39 -7.27 3.68 4.34
N ILE A 40 -6.11 4.33 4.30
CA ILE A 40 -5.14 4.17 3.22
C ILE A 40 -3.88 3.56 3.82
N GLU A 41 -3.42 2.47 3.25
CA GLU A 41 -2.12 1.89 3.53
C GLU A 41 -1.13 2.33 2.45
N LEU A 42 -0.05 2.97 2.87
CA LEU A 42 1.08 3.37 2.03
C LEU A 42 2.25 2.45 2.36
N SER A 43 2.65 1.63 1.39
CA SER A 43 3.70 0.63 1.58
C SER A 43 4.79 0.83 0.54
N ILE A 44 6.04 0.98 1.00
CA ILE A 44 7.21 1.11 0.13
C ILE A 44 7.87 -0.25 -0.03
N PHE A 45 7.78 -0.74 -1.25
CA PHE A 45 8.42 -1.98 -1.66
C PHE A 45 9.72 -1.62 -2.35
N SER A 46 10.85 -2.00 -1.76
CA SER A 46 12.10 -1.99 -2.51
C SER A 46 11.97 -2.94 -3.70
N SER A 47 12.05 -2.38 -4.91
CA SER A 47 12.17 -3.07 -6.19
C SER A 47 13.57 -3.66 -6.29
N LEU A 48 13.87 -4.57 -5.38
CA LEU A 48 15.13 -5.32 -5.35
C LEU A 48 15.23 -6.32 -6.47
N ILE A 49 14.17 -6.46 -7.27
CA ILE A 49 14.19 -7.24 -8.48
C ILE A 49 14.66 -6.31 -9.61
N SER A 50 15.85 -5.75 -9.45
CA SER A 50 16.68 -5.58 -10.63
C SER A 50 16.96 -6.98 -11.15
N SER A 51 16.66 -7.24 -12.41
CA SER A 51 16.87 -8.56 -13.04
C SER A 51 18.34 -9.03 -12.99
N LYS A 52 19.27 -8.17 -12.56
CA LYS A 52 20.71 -8.46 -12.39
C LYS A 52 21.24 -8.04 -11.00
N MET A 53 20.70 -8.61 -9.92
CA MET A 53 21.35 -8.48 -8.62
C MET A 53 22.66 -9.27 -8.54
N SER A 54 23.72 -8.60 -8.07
CA SER A 54 24.97 -9.26 -7.70
C SER A 54 24.78 -10.18 -6.48
N ILE A 55 25.64 -11.20 -6.35
CA ILE A 55 25.61 -12.15 -5.23
C ILE A 55 25.76 -11.44 -3.88
N TRP A 56 26.59 -10.40 -3.81
CA TRP A 56 26.77 -9.59 -2.61
C TRP A 56 25.52 -8.82 -2.19
N GLN A 57 24.77 -8.28 -3.16
CA GLN A 57 23.48 -7.64 -2.87
C GLN A 57 22.50 -8.67 -2.29
N LYS A 58 22.41 -9.86 -2.87
CA LYS A 58 21.56 -10.95 -2.35
C LYS A 58 21.91 -11.31 -0.90
N ILE A 59 23.19 -11.48 -0.59
CA ILE A 59 23.67 -11.78 0.77
C ILE A 59 23.29 -10.65 1.75
N ARG A 60 23.49 -9.38 1.35
CA ARG A 60 23.10 -8.22 2.16
C ARG A 60 21.59 -8.23 2.49
N TYR A 61 20.75 -8.60 1.53
CA TYR A 61 19.29 -8.67 1.75
C TYR A 61 18.87 -9.84 2.61
N ILE A 62 19.45 -11.03 2.39
CA ILE A 62 19.23 -12.19 3.26
C ILE A 62 19.58 -11.81 4.71
N TYR A 63 20.72 -11.13 4.90
CA TYR A 63 21.12 -10.64 6.21
C TYR A 63 20.13 -9.62 6.80
N GLN A 64 19.64 -8.67 6.01
CA GLN A 64 18.63 -7.71 6.47
C GLN A 64 17.31 -8.38 6.88
N ILE A 65 16.85 -9.38 6.13
CA ILE A 65 15.63 -10.14 6.45
C ILE A 65 15.83 -10.91 7.76
N ILE A 66 16.98 -11.59 7.93
CA ILE A 66 17.30 -12.32 9.17
C ILE A 66 17.38 -11.37 10.36
N LYS A 67 17.95 -10.17 10.18
CA LYS A 67 18.19 -9.21 11.27
C LYS A 67 16.96 -8.38 11.65
N HIS A 68 16.16 -7.96 10.67
CA HIS A 68 15.07 -6.99 10.85
C HIS A 68 13.68 -7.58 10.65
N GLY A 69 13.59 -8.83 10.16
CA GLY A 69 12.36 -9.62 10.12
C GLY A 69 11.33 -9.20 9.07
N LYS A 70 11.60 -8.23 8.19
CA LYS A 70 10.64 -7.74 7.20
C LYS A 70 11.30 -7.44 5.85
N PRO A 71 10.67 -7.81 4.72
CA PRO A 71 11.14 -7.46 3.37
C PRO A 71 10.77 -6.03 2.96
N TYR A 72 9.85 -5.40 3.70
CA TYR A 72 9.37 -4.04 3.44
C TYR A 72 10.32 -3.03 4.04
N THR A 73 10.56 -1.95 3.31
CA THR A 73 11.44 -0.88 3.79
C THR A 73 10.68 -0.07 4.82
N ASP A 74 9.45 0.35 4.50
CA ASP A 74 8.58 1.13 5.38
C ASP A 74 7.09 0.97 5.00
N GLN A 75 6.21 1.16 5.97
CA GLN A 75 4.75 1.18 5.82
C GLN A 75 4.16 2.26 6.72
N ILE A 76 3.16 2.97 6.21
CA ILE A 76 2.40 3.98 6.94
C ILE A 76 0.91 3.73 6.70
N ILE A 77 0.12 3.70 7.78
CA ILE A 77 -1.34 3.64 7.70
C ILE A 77 -1.88 5.03 8.00
N LEU A 78 -2.71 5.54 7.09
CA LEU A 78 -3.38 6.82 7.23
C LEU A 78 -4.87 6.62 7.53
N HIS A 79 -5.33 7.32 8.56
CA HIS A 79 -6.75 7.42 8.88
C HIS A 79 -7.41 8.59 8.14
N GLN A 80 -8.74 8.59 8.10
CA GLN A 80 -9.54 9.57 7.35
C GLN A 80 -9.10 11.04 7.55
N ALA A 81 -8.82 11.48 8.77
CA ALA A 81 -8.38 12.86 9.03
C ALA A 81 -7.05 13.20 8.33
N GLN A 82 -6.08 12.28 8.37
CA GLN A 82 -4.78 12.45 7.71
C GLN A 82 -4.91 12.35 6.19
N ILE A 83 -5.84 11.53 5.70
CA ILE A 83 -6.16 11.44 4.27
C ILE A 83 -6.70 12.79 3.77
N ASP A 84 -7.57 13.43 4.55
CA ASP A 84 -8.15 14.72 4.17
C ASP A 84 -7.12 15.85 4.21
N GLU A 85 -6.20 15.83 5.18
CA GLU A 85 -5.04 16.72 5.24
C GLU A 85 -4.10 16.51 4.03
N LEU A 86 -3.78 15.26 3.71
CA LEU A 86 -2.94 14.93 2.55
C LEU A 86 -3.58 15.35 1.24
N LYS A 87 -4.89 15.13 1.07
CA LYS A 87 -5.65 15.59 -0.10
C LYS A 87 -5.64 17.11 -0.20
N ALA A 88 -5.84 17.81 0.91
CA ALA A 88 -5.78 19.26 0.94
C ALA A 88 -4.40 19.75 0.49
N PHE A 89 -3.32 19.14 0.98
CA PHE A 89 -1.96 19.46 0.56
C PHE A 89 -1.75 19.20 -0.94
N LEU A 90 -2.09 18.01 -1.44
CA LEU A 90 -1.88 17.66 -2.85
C LEU A 90 -2.67 18.54 -3.82
N ASN A 91 -3.87 19.01 -3.45
CA ASN A 91 -4.68 19.90 -4.28
C ASN A 91 -4.15 21.35 -4.36
N THR A 92 -3.13 21.70 -3.57
CA THR A 92 -2.50 23.03 -3.66
C THR A 92 -1.35 23.10 -4.67
N ILE A 93 -0.89 21.95 -5.17
CA ILE A 93 0.17 21.80 -6.18
C ILE A 93 -0.50 21.52 -7.53
#